data_AF-A0A849M586-F1
#
_entry.id   AF-A0A849M586-F1
#
_cell.length_a   1.000
_cell.length_b   1.000
_cell.length_c   1.000
_cell.angle_alpha   90.00
_cell.angle_beta   90.00
_cell.angle_gamma   90.00
#
_symmetry.space_group_name_H-M   'P 1'
#
loop_
_entity.id
_entity.type
_entity.pdbx_description
1 polymer ?
#
loop_
_entity_poly.entity_id
_entity_poly.type
_entity_poly.pdbx_seq_one_letter_code
_entity_poly.pdbx_strand_id
1 'polypeptide(L)'
;MYYNIRLAEKKDLATLPGIEKKASALFKETKYFLAVGKDVTTFEDFEEAQEDGHLFVAINENDKPIGFAYMEIMGHGVHLDELDVLPEYGGKGIGTALVKKVNSWAKEKSYSAVSLTTYKNISWNAPFYKKLGFKEVVVSEMPKQLYTLFLQEHEQGLLMEDRVVMIFEVEK
;
A
#
# COMPACT_ATOMS: atom_id res chain seq x y z
N MET A 1 -12.54 -14.43 13.10
CA MET A 1 -11.49 -14.78 12.12
C MET A 1 -10.16 -14.40 12.72
N TYR A 2 -9.19 -15.32 12.77
CA TYR A 2 -7.90 -15.08 13.38
C TYR A 2 -6.89 -14.72 12.28
N TYR A 3 -6.13 -13.65 12.47
CA TYR A 3 -4.98 -13.32 11.65
C TYR A 3 -3.90 -12.67 12.53
N ASN A 4 -2.65 -12.75 12.08
CA ASN A 4 -1.54 -12.06 12.69
C ASN A 4 -0.79 -11.23 11.65
N ILE A 5 -0.17 -10.13 12.06
CA ILE A 5 0.66 -9.31 11.16
C ILE A 5 2.11 -9.38 11.63
N ARG A 6 3.00 -9.73 10.72
CA ARG A 6 4.45 -9.79 10.95
C ARG A 6 5.21 -9.30 9.72
N LEU A 7 6.51 -9.05 9.88
CA LEU A 7 7.39 -8.87 8.72
C LEU A 7 7.34 -10.13 7.86
N ALA A 8 7.47 -9.94 6.54
CA ALA A 8 7.57 -11.02 5.59
C ALA A 8 8.83 -11.84 5.84
N GLU A 9 8.71 -13.15 5.66
CA GLU A 9 9.81 -14.10 5.60
C GLU A 9 10.03 -14.52 4.14
N LYS A 10 11.23 -15.02 3.80
CA LYS A 10 11.53 -15.50 2.43
C LYS A 10 10.50 -16.50 1.88
N LYS A 11 9.90 -17.33 2.75
CA LYS A 11 8.87 -18.31 2.36
C LYS A 11 7.56 -17.67 1.87
N ASP A 12 7.29 -16.42 2.25
CA ASP A 12 6.02 -15.75 1.93
C ASP A 12 6.05 -15.16 0.51
N LEU A 13 7.22 -14.78 0.00
CA LEU A 13 7.39 -14.01 -1.24
C LEU A 13 6.75 -14.68 -2.45
N ALA A 14 6.89 -16.00 -2.56
CA ALA A 14 6.31 -16.77 -3.66
C ALA A 14 4.77 -16.67 -3.75
N THR A 15 4.10 -16.21 -2.69
CA THR A 15 2.63 -16.08 -2.66
C THR A 15 2.13 -14.68 -2.99
N LEU A 16 2.95 -13.64 -2.82
CA LEU A 16 2.52 -12.24 -2.88
C LEU A 16 2.04 -11.81 -4.28
N PRO A 17 2.70 -12.16 -5.39
CA PRO A 17 2.19 -11.84 -6.73
C PRO A 17 0.80 -12.46 -7.00
N GLY A 18 0.51 -13.60 -6.38
CA GLY A 18 -0.80 -14.25 -6.46
C GLY A 18 -1.88 -13.52 -5.66
N ILE A 19 -1.51 -12.83 -4.58
CA ILE A 19 -2.41 -12.01 -3.78
C ILE A 19 -2.75 -10.73 -4.53
N GLU A 20 -1.74 -10.02 -5.02
CA GLU A 20 -1.87 -8.77 -5.77
C GLU A 20 -2.75 -8.95 -7.01
N LYS A 21 -2.46 -9.99 -7.81
CA LYS A 21 -3.29 -10.35 -8.97
C LYS A 21 -4.75 -10.61 -8.61
N LYS A 22 -5.03 -11.18 -7.43
CA LYS A 22 -6.40 -11.43 -6.99
C LYS A 22 -7.06 -10.18 -6.43
N ALA A 23 -6.32 -9.34 -5.72
CA ALA A 23 -6.82 -8.10 -5.15
C ALA A 23 -7.15 -7.06 -6.24
N SER A 24 -6.35 -6.99 -7.30
CA SER A 24 -6.63 -6.14 -8.48
C SER A 24 -7.96 -6.49 -9.17
N ALA A 25 -8.54 -7.67 -8.89
CA ALA A 25 -9.87 -8.03 -9.36
C ALA A 25 -10.97 -7.06 -8.86
N LEU A 26 -10.75 -6.32 -7.78
CA LEU A 26 -11.65 -5.26 -7.31
C LEU A 26 -11.81 -4.14 -8.35
N PHE A 27 -10.81 -3.94 -9.21
CA PHE A 27 -10.84 -2.92 -10.26
C PHE A 27 -11.51 -3.39 -11.56
N LYS A 28 -11.88 -4.67 -11.72
CA LYS A 28 -12.39 -5.25 -12.98
C LYS A 28 -13.54 -4.47 -13.62
N GLU A 29 -14.48 -4.00 -12.81
CA GLU A 29 -15.66 -3.26 -13.26
C GLU A 29 -15.42 -1.74 -13.35
N THR A 30 -14.17 -1.29 -13.20
CA THR A 30 -13.78 0.12 -13.24
C THR A 30 -13.00 0.43 -14.52
N LYS A 31 -13.00 1.69 -14.93
CA LYS A 31 -12.18 2.16 -16.07
C LYS A 31 -10.66 2.04 -15.84
N TYR A 32 -10.22 1.73 -14.62
CA TYR A 32 -8.82 1.69 -14.22
C TYR A 32 -8.18 0.30 -14.30
N PHE A 33 -8.97 -0.75 -14.57
CA PHE A 33 -8.49 -2.13 -14.52
C PHE A 33 -7.23 -2.39 -15.38
N LEU A 34 -7.19 -1.82 -16.59
CA LEU A 34 -6.06 -1.99 -17.50
C LEU A 34 -4.78 -1.29 -17.03
N ALA A 35 -4.92 -0.18 -16.30
CA ALA A 35 -3.76 0.56 -15.79
C ALA A 35 -3.18 -0.15 -14.56
N VAL A 36 -4.05 -0.51 -13.61
CA VAL A 36 -3.66 -1.30 -12.41
C VAL A 36 -3.05 -2.65 -12.80
N GLY A 37 -3.56 -3.32 -13.84
CA GLY A 37 -3.00 -4.60 -14.28
C GLY A 37 -1.61 -4.54 -14.93
N LYS A 38 -1.08 -3.34 -15.23
CA LYS A 38 0.28 -3.14 -15.78
C LYS A 38 1.28 -2.71 -14.71
N ASP A 39 0.77 -2.14 -13.62
CA ASP A 39 1.53 -1.67 -12.48
C ASP A 39 1.61 -2.84 -11.50
N VAL A 40 2.66 -3.65 -11.65
CA VAL A 40 2.80 -4.93 -10.94
C VAL A 40 4.11 -4.92 -10.17
N THR A 41 4.07 -5.24 -8.88
CA THR A 41 5.28 -5.36 -8.08
C THR A 41 6.10 -6.56 -8.55
N THR A 42 7.40 -6.36 -8.81
CA THR A 42 8.25 -7.45 -9.27
C THR A 42 8.66 -8.36 -8.11
N PHE A 43 9.13 -9.57 -8.42
CA PHE A 43 9.61 -10.47 -7.37
C PHE A 43 10.86 -9.91 -6.69
N GLU A 44 11.71 -9.25 -7.49
CA GLU A 44 12.91 -8.56 -7.04
C GLU A 44 12.58 -7.43 -6.05
N ASP A 45 11.54 -6.62 -6.33
CA ASP A 45 11.08 -5.58 -5.40
C ASP A 45 10.62 -6.17 -4.07
N PHE A 46 9.86 -7.28 -4.12
CA PHE A 46 9.46 -7.99 -2.90
C PHE A 46 10.64 -8.57 -2.12
N GLU A 47 11.67 -9.08 -2.79
CA GLU A 47 12.87 -9.61 -2.14
C GLU A 47 13.65 -8.50 -1.44
N GLU A 48 13.92 -7.39 -2.13
CA GLU A 48 14.60 -6.22 -1.56
C GLU A 48 13.83 -5.67 -0.36
N ALA A 49 12.51 -5.46 -0.51
CA ALA A 49 11.64 -4.98 0.55
C ALA A 49 11.63 -5.93 1.76
N GLN A 50 11.68 -7.24 1.54
CA GLN A 50 11.76 -8.22 2.61
C GLN A 50 13.09 -8.10 3.37
N GLU A 51 14.20 -8.04 2.64
CA GLU A 51 15.55 -7.97 3.21
C GLU A 51 15.74 -6.71 4.05
N ASP A 52 15.15 -5.59 3.62
CA ASP A 52 15.18 -4.32 4.34
C ASP A 52 14.15 -4.22 5.49
N GLY A 53 13.23 -5.19 5.58
CA GLY A 53 12.16 -5.17 6.58
C GLY A 53 11.07 -4.13 6.28
N HIS A 54 10.83 -3.85 5.00
CA HIS A 54 9.83 -2.94 4.46
C HIS A 54 8.59 -3.66 3.89
N LEU A 55 8.39 -4.92 4.28
CA LEU A 55 7.28 -5.74 3.80
C LEU A 55 6.59 -6.42 4.99
N PHE A 56 5.33 -6.07 5.21
CA PHE A 56 4.47 -6.74 6.20
C PHE A 56 3.50 -7.70 5.53
N VAL A 57 3.26 -8.85 6.15
CA VAL A 57 2.22 -9.80 5.74
C VAL A 57 1.19 -9.99 6.84
N ALA A 58 -0.07 -10.08 6.44
CA ALA A 58 -1.13 -10.64 7.26
C ALA A 58 -1.23 -12.14 6.97
N ILE A 59 -1.10 -12.97 8.00
CA ILE A 59 -1.18 -14.43 7.91
C ILE A 59 -2.44 -14.96 8.60
N ASN A 60 -3.02 -16.03 8.05
CA ASN A 60 -4.12 -16.75 8.71
C ASN A 60 -3.61 -17.77 9.74
N GLU A 61 -4.53 -18.55 10.33
CA GLU A 61 -4.22 -19.58 11.33
C GLU A 61 -3.31 -20.72 10.85
N ASN A 62 -3.13 -20.85 9.53
CA ASN A 62 -2.27 -21.86 8.91
C ASN A 62 -0.92 -21.27 8.45
N ASP A 63 -0.54 -20.09 8.94
CA ASP A 63 0.67 -19.35 8.55
C ASP A 63 0.75 -19.08 7.04
N LYS A 64 -0.41 -18.87 6.39
CA LYS A 64 -0.48 -18.49 4.97
C LYS A 64 -0.72 -16.99 4.83
N PRO A 65 0.06 -16.27 4.00
CA PRO A 65 -0.22 -14.89 3.65
C PRO A 65 -1.60 -14.75 3.00
N ILE A 66 -2.36 -13.77 3.48
CA ILE A 66 -3.72 -13.43 3.02
C ILE A 66 -3.86 -11.94 2.68
N GLY A 67 -2.80 -11.18 2.88
CA GLY A 67 -2.64 -9.79 2.50
C GLY A 67 -1.24 -9.31 2.85
N PHE A 68 -0.82 -8.19 2.28
CA PHE A 68 0.48 -7.59 2.55
C PHE A 68 0.43 -6.06 2.47
N ALA A 69 1.45 -5.42 3.01
CA ALA A 69 1.74 -4.01 2.84
C ALA A 69 3.22 -3.86 2.48
N TYR A 70 3.50 -3.28 1.31
CA TYR A 70 4.83 -2.99 0.81
C TYR A 70 5.13 -1.50 1.00
N MET A 71 6.30 -1.18 1.54
CA MET A 71 6.72 0.19 1.74
C MET A 71 8.04 0.51 1.06
N GLU A 72 8.18 1.76 0.64
CA GLU A 72 9.44 2.37 0.22
C GLU A 72 9.85 3.49 1.18
N ILE A 73 11.16 3.73 1.31
CA ILE A 73 11.68 4.84 2.11
C ILE A 73 11.85 6.07 1.23
N MET A 74 11.17 7.17 1.60
CA MET A 74 11.22 8.43 0.86
C MET A 74 11.72 9.55 1.75
N GLY A 75 13.04 9.75 1.74
CA GLY A 75 13.71 10.77 2.55
C GLY A 75 13.54 10.51 4.05
N HIS A 76 12.76 11.36 4.73
CA HIS A 76 12.45 11.22 6.15
C HIS A 76 11.11 10.53 6.44
N GLY A 77 10.38 10.13 5.38
CA GLY A 77 9.09 9.45 5.48
C GLY A 77 9.12 8.08 4.84
N VAL A 78 7.96 7.43 4.90
CA VAL A 78 7.65 6.14 4.31
C VAL A 78 6.59 6.34 3.23
N HIS A 79 6.70 5.65 2.11
CA HIS A 79 5.63 5.50 1.14
C HIS A 79 5.03 4.10 1.28
N LEU A 80 3.72 3.99 1.51
CA LEU A 80 2.98 2.74 1.40
C LEU A 80 2.65 2.57 -0.08
N ASP A 81 3.49 1.79 -0.75
CA ASP A 81 3.46 1.60 -2.21
C ASP A 81 2.30 0.69 -2.61
N GLU A 82 2.18 -0.47 -1.94
CA GLU A 82 1.12 -1.44 -2.23
C GLU A 82 0.44 -1.97 -0.97
N LEU A 83 -0.87 -2.19 -1.06
CA LEU A 83 -1.70 -2.74 0.01
C LEU A 83 -2.77 -3.66 -0.57
N ASP A 84 -2.49 -4.96 -0.54
CA ASP A 84 -3.41 -5.97 -1.03
C ASP A 84 -3.91 -6.91 0.05
N VAL A 85 -5.18 -7.28 -0.09
CA VAL A 85 -5.82 -8.33 0.70
C VAL A 85 -6.60 -9.23 -0.24
N LEU A 86 -6.47 -10.53 -0.05
CA LEU A 86 -7.24 -11.51 -0.81
C LEU A 86 -8.75 -11.17 -0.75
N PRO A 87 -9.49 -11.18 -1.87
CA PRO A 87 -10.89 -10.77 -1.91
C PRO A 87 -11.80 -11.50 -0.90
N GLU A 88 -11.58 -12.79 -0.69
CA GLU A 88 -12.34 -13.60 0.27
C GLU A 88 -12.05 -13.26 1.75
N TYR A 89 -11.03 -12.44 2.00
CA TYR A 89 -10.66 -11.86 3.29
C TYR A 89 -10.98 -10.35 3.37
N GLY A 90 -11.44 -9.74 2.28
CA GLY A 90 -11.85 -8.34 2.21
C GLY A 90 -12.97 -7.97 3.19
N GLY A 91 -12.99 -6.72 3.65
CA GLY A 91 -14.02 -6.21 4.57
C GLY A 91 -13.94 -6.73 6.02
N LYS A 92 -12.91 -7.51 6.37
CA LYS A 92 -12.72 -8.10 7.71
C LYS A 92 -11.70 -7.37 8.58
N GLY A 93 -11.36 -6.13 8.22
CA GLY A 93 -10.43 -5.27 8.97
C GLY A 93 -8.94 -5.55 8.75
N ILE A 94 -8.56 -6.50 7.89
CA ILE A 94 -7.14 -6.86 7.64
C ILE A 94 -6.37 -5.70 7.03
N GLY A 95 -6.91 -5.04 5.98
CA GLY A 95 -6.27 -3.87 5.38
C GLY A 95 -6.08 -2.73 6.40
N THR A 96 -7.07 -2.49 7.26
CA THR A 96 -6.95 -1.53 8.37
C THR A 96 -5.83 -1.91 9.34
N ALA A 97 -5.70 -3.19 9.67
CA ALA A 97 -4.67 -3.66 10.58
C ALA A 97 -3.27 -3.56 9.96
N LEU A 98 -3.12 -3.85 8.67
CA LEU A 98 -1.88 -3.66 7.92
C LEU A 98 -1.44 -2.19 7.92
N VAL A 99 -2.32 -1.27 7.52
CA VAL A 99 -2.02 0.17 7.52
C VAL A 99 -1.65 0.67 8.93
N LYS A 100 -2.39 0.24 9.96
CA LYS A 100 -2.05 0.58 11.35
C LYS A 100 -0.68 0.03 11.76
N LYS A 101 -0.32 -1.17 11.31
CA LYS A 101 1.01 -1.74 11.58
C LYS A 101 2.11 -0.92 10.92
N VAL A 102 1.92 -0.49 9.67
CA VAL A 102 2.84 0.41 8.96
C VAL A 102 2.99 1.74 9.71
N ASN A 103 1.89 2.38 10.12
CA ASN A 103 1.95 3.63 10.86
C ASN A 103 2.68 3.48 12.21
N SER A 104 2.41 2.41 12.96
CA SER A 104 3.12 2.12 14.22
C SER A 104 4.60 1.84 13.99
N TRP A 105 4.95 1.06 12.97
CA TRP A 105 6.33 0.80 12.59
C TRP A 105 7.06 2.08 12.18
N ALA A 106 6.40 2.96 11.41
CA ALA A 106 6.97 4.24 11.02
C ALA A 106 7.29 5.12 12.24
N LYS A 107 6.40 5.10 13.24
CA LYS A 107 6.62 5.74 14.55
C LYS A 107 7.80 5.14 15.31
N GLU A 108 7.85 3.82 15.44
CA GLU A 108 8.95 3.10 16.11
C GLU A 108 10.30 3.42 15.47
N LYS A 109 10.33 3.63 14.15
CA LYS A 109 11.51 4.00 13.37
C LYS A 109 11.78 5.50 13.26
N SER A 110 10.98 6.34 13.92
CA SER A 110 11.10 7.81 13.92
C SER A 110 11.01 8.46 12.53
N TYR A 111 10.29 7.83 11.60
CA TYR A 111 9.92 8.49 10.35
C TYR A 111 8.88 9.59 10.61
N SER A 112 8.90 10.65 9.81
CA SER A 112 8.03 11.80 10.01
C SER A 112 6.59 11.56 9.55
N ALA A 113 6.40 10.71 8.54
CA ALA A 113 5.10 10.50 7.92
C ALA A 113 5.04 9.18 7.16
N VAL A 114 3.81 8.71 6.91
CA VAL A 114 3.48 7.66 5.93
C VAL A 114 2.68 8.31 4.82
N SER A 115 3.09 8.13 3.57
CA SER A 115 2.43 8.63 2.37
C SER A 115 1.90 7.49 1.52
N LEU A 116 0.98 7.78 0.61
CA LEU A 116 0.50 6.85 -0.41
C LEU A 116 -0.11 7.63 -1.58
N THR A 117 -0.28 6.97 -2.71
CA THR A 117 -1.00 7.46 -3.88
C THR A 117 -2.17 6.52 -4.18
N THR A 118 -3.36 7.06 -4.43
CA THR A 118 -4.55 6.22 -4.60
C THR A 118 -5.65 6.93 -5.40
N TYR A 119 -6.73 6.22 -5.74
CA TYR A 119 -7.86 6.82 -6.46
C TYR A 119 -8.80 7.60 -5.53
N LYS A 120 -9.13 8.84 -5.92
CA LYS A 120 -9.96 9.79 -5.13
C LYS A 120 -11.35 9.27 -4.78
N ASN A 121 -12.03 8.69 -5.76
CA ASN A 121 -13.47 8.46 -5.71
C ASN A 121 -13.87 6.98 -5.56
N ILE A 122 -12.89 6.08 -5.45
CA ILE A 122 -13.13 4.66 -5.23
C ILE A 122 -13.26 4.40 -3.72
N SER A 123 -14.35 3.77 -3.28
CA SER A 123 -14.68 3.66 -1.86
C SER A 123 -13.65 2.91 -1.01
N TRP A 124 -12.91 1.97 -1.60
CA TRP A 124 -11.83 1.22 -0.94
C TRP A 124 -10.45 1.89 -1.01
N ASN A 125 -10.35 3.10 -1.60
CA ASN A 125 -9.11 3.87 -1.77
C ASN A 125 -9.10 5.12 -0.90
N ALA A 126 -9.10 6.34 -1.44
CA ALA A 126 -8.97 7.55 -0.62
C ALA A 126 -9.97 7.64 0.55
N PRO A 127 -11.27 7.30 0.40
CA PRO A 127 -12.21 7.27 1.53
C PRO A 127 -11.86 6.23 2.62
N PHE A 128 -11.20 5.13 2.27
CA PHE A 128 -10.69 4.15 3.23
C PHE A 128 -9.54 4.75 4.04
N TYR A 129 -8.55 5.34 3.40
CA TYR A 129 -7.40 5.95 4.08
C TYR A 129 -7.76 7.19 4.91
N LYS A 130 -8.73 7.99 4.46
CA LYS A 130 -9.29 9.12 5.26
C LYS A 130 -9.80 8.67 6.62
N LYS A 131 -10.50 7.53 6.68
CA LYS A 131 -10.99 6.95 7.95
C LYS A 131 -9.87 6.51 8.89
N LEU A 132 -8.66 6.31 8.35
CA LEU A 132 -7.47 5.91 9.10
C LEU A 132 -6.58 7.10 9.47
N GLY A 133 -7.01 8.34 9.18
CA GLY A 133 -6.30 9.56 9.56
C GLY A 133 -5.40 10.15 8.47
N PHE A 134 -5.34 9.54 7.28
CA PHE A 134 -4.63 10.13 6.16
C PHE A 134 -5.38 11.36 5.63
N LYS A 135 -4.64 12.38 5.23
CA LYS A 135 -5.14 13.62 4.65
C LYS A 135 -4.66 13.75 3.21
N GLU A 136 -5.52 14.27 2.34
CA GLU A 136 -5.12 14.58 0.97
C GLU A 136 -4.13 15.75 0.97
N VAL A 137 -3.13 15.69 0.10
CA VAL A 137 -2.14 16.75 -0.09
C VAL A 137 -2.37 17.41 -1.44
N VAL A 138 -2.49 18.73 -1.44
CA VAL A 138 -2.59 19.48 -2.69
C VAL A 138 -1.21 19.56 -3.35
N VAL A 139 -1.19 19.62 -4.69
CA VAL A 139 0.05 19.59 -5.48
C VAL A 139 1.09 20.63 -5.02
N SER A 140 0.65 21.82 -4.65
CA SER A 140 1.54 22.90 -4.17
C SER A 140 2.22 22.63 -2.83
N GLU A 141 1.72 21.66 -2.05
CA GLU A 141 2.22 21.28 -0.73
C GLU A 141 2.92 19.92 -0.73
N MET A 142 2.94 19.23 -1.88
CA MET A 142 3.57 17.91 -1.99
C MET A 142 5.09 18.03 -1.81
N PRO A 143 5.71 17.20 -0.95
CA PRO A 143 7.14 16.98 -0.96
C PRO A 143 7.63 16.63 -2.37
N LYS A 144 8.78 17.15 -2.77
CA LYS A 144 9.32 17.01 -4.13
C LYS A 144 9.38 15.55 -4.59
N GLN A 145 9.79 14.64 -3.70
CA GLN A 145 9.89 13.21 -3.98
C GLN A 145 8.53 12.60 -4.33
N LEU A 146 7.48 12.93 -3.56
CA LEU A 146 6.13 12.47 -3.81
C LEU A 146 5.54 13.07 -5.09
N TYR A 147 5.87 14.33 -5.39
CA TYR A 147 5.47 14.93 -6.65
C TYR A 147 6.13 14.23 -7.86
N THR A 148 7.41 13.85 -7.74
CA THR A 148 8.11 13.09 -8.78
C THR A 148 7.50 11.70 -8.98
N LEU A 149 7.24 10.95 -7.90
CA LEU A 149 6.54 9.67 -7.96
C LEU A 149 5.18 9.82 -8.66
N PHE A 150 4.40 10.82 -8.24
CA PHE A 150 3.08 11.09 -8.78
C PHE A 150 3.09 11.42 -10.29
N LEU A 151 4.17 12.02 -10.80
CA LEU A 151 4.36 12.22 -12.24
C LEU A 151 4.76 10.93 -12.97
N GLN A 152 5.58 10.07 -12.36
CA GLN A 152 5.98 8.79 -12.96
C GLN A 152 4.78 7.85 -13.12
N GLU A 153 3.93 7.76 -12.11
CA GLU A 153 2.64 7.06 -12.18
C GLU A 153 1.78 7.55 -13.36
N HIS A 154 1.81 8.86 -13.61
CA HIS A 154 1.07 9.44 -14.72
C HIS A 154 1.62 9.00 -16.08
N GLU A 155 2.93 9.00 -16.24
CA GLU A 155 3.61 8.54 -17.46
C GLU A 155 3.34 7.04 -17.73
N GLN A 156 3.10 6.25 -16.68
CA GLN A 156 2.71 4.83 -16.76
C GLN A 156 1.22 4.63 -17.10
N GLY A 157 0.44 5.71 -17.19
CA GLY A 157 -0.96 5.70 -17.63
C GLY A 157 -1.98 5.79 -16.51
N LEU A 158 -1.57 6.09 -15.27
CA LEU A 158 -2.50 6.43 -14.19
C LEU A 158 -2.98 7.88 -14.35
N LEU A 159 -4.29 8.07 -14.50
CA LEU A 159 -4.86 9.40 -14.74
C LEU A 159 -4.76 10.29 -13.49
N MET A 160 -3.96 11.35 -13.53
CA MET A 160 -3.71 12.25 -12.39
C MET A 160 -4.99 12.91 -11.87
N GLU A 161 -5.96 13.21 -12.75
CA GLU A 161 -7.23 13.80 -12.33
C GLU A 161 -8.00 12.90 -11.36
N ASP A 162 -7.77 11.59 -11.42
CA ASP A 162 -8.43 10.58 -10.60
C ASP A 162 -7.58 10.09 -9.42
N ARG A 163 -6.27 10.42 -9.41
CA ARG A 163 -5.31 10.02 -8.38
C ARG A 163 -5.04 11.15 -7.38
N VAL A 164 -4.78 10.78 -6.12
CA VAL A 164 -4.46 11.71 -5.05
C VAL A 164 -3.33 11.17 -4.19
N VAL A 165 -2.43 12.06 -3.77
CA VAL A 165 -1.44 11.77 -2.73
C VAL A 165 -2.10 12.00 -1.37
N MET A 166 -1.91 11.07 -0.45
CA MET A 166 -2.37 11.20 0.92
C MET A 166 -1.23 10.99 1.90
N ILE A 167 -1.26 11.72 3.02
CA ILE A 167 -0.24 11.66 4.08
C ILE A 167 -0.89 11.45 5.44
N PHE A 168 -0.31 10.53 6.21
CA PHE A 168 -0.49 10.38 7.65
C PHE A 168 0.76 10.91 8.35
N GLU A 169 0.62 12.00 9.10
CA GLU A 169 1.70 12.54 9.94
C GLU A 169 1.93 11.61 11.13
N VAL A 170 3.17 11.18 11.32
CA VAL A 170 3.54 10.36 12.47
C VAL A 170 3.78 11.28 13.65
N GLU A 171 2.85 11.29 14.60
CA GLU A 171 2.99 12.08 15.82
C GLU A 171 4.22 11.60 16.62
N LYS A 172 5.16 12.53 16.85
CA LYS A 172 6.37 12.34 17.65
C LYS A 172 6.03 11.95 19.09
#